data_AF-A0A2V6K8U7-F1
#
_entry.id   AF-A0A2V6K8U7-F1
#
_cell.length_a   1.000
_cell.length_b   1.000
_cell.length_c   1.000
_cell.angle_alpha   90.00
_cell.angle_beta   90.00
_cell.angle_gamma   90.00
#
_symmetry.space_group_name_H-M   'P 1'
#
loop_
_entity.id
_entity.type
_entity.pdbx_description
1 polymer ?
#
loop_
_entity_poly.entity_id
_entity_poly.type
_entity_poly.pdbx_seq_one_letter_code
_entity_poly.pdbx_strand_id
1 'polypeptide(L)' 'MLIIGGGPGGSAMAMFLLREGIKPVVLEQEEFPRYHIGESLTRICG' A
#
# COMPACT_ATOMS: atom_id res chain seq x y z
N MET A 1 6.60 -8.40 10.18
CA MET A 1 5.21 -7.98 9.88
C MET A 1 4.98 -8.22 8.39
N LEU A 2 3.95 -8.97 8.02
CA LEU A 2 3.63 -9.28 6.62
C LEU A 2 2.35 -8.54 6.24
N ILE A 3 2.42 -7.72 5.20
CA ILE A 3 1.27 -7.02 4.61
C ILE A 3 0.93 -7.74 3.32
N ILE A 4 -0.32 -8.17 3.18
CA ILE A 4 -0.81 -8.85 1.98
C ILE A 4 -1.65 -7.84 1.20
N GLY A 5 -1.19 -7.46 0.01
CA GLY A 5 -1.76 -6.38 -0.80
C GLY A 5 -1.01 -5.05 -0.63
N GLY A 6 -0.61 -4.46 -1.75
CA GLY A 6 0.26 -3.29 -1.92
C GLY A 6 -0.46 -2.09 -2.52
N GLY A 7 -1.79 -2.14 -2.57
CA GLY A 7 -2.64 -0.99 -2.87
C GLY A 7 -2.46 0.18 -1.86
N PRO A 8 -3.29 1.23 -1.96
CA PRO A 8 -3.11 2.47 -1.20
C PRO A 8 -3.14 2.28 0.32
N GLY A 9 -3.97 1.36 0.83
CA GLY A 9 -3.99 1.03 2.27
C GLY A 9 -2.76 0.24 2.74
N GLY A 10 -2.31 -0.74 1.96
CA GLY A 10 -1.17 -1.58 2.30
C GLY A 10 0.15 -0.81 2.26
N SER A 11 0.33 0.05 1.26
CA SER A 11 1.50 0.93 1.16
C SER A 11 1.52 2.02 2.25
N ALA A 12 0.37 2.59 2.62
CA ALA A 12 0.28 3.53 3.74
C ALA A 12 0.64 2.85 5.08
N MET A 13 0.16 1.63 5.32
CA MET A 13 0.51 0.86 6.52
C MET A 13 2.00 0.49 6.53
N ALA A 14 2.56 0.11 5.38
CA ALA A 14 3.99 -0.16 5.26
C ALA A 14 4.83 1.07 5.63
N MET A 15 4.43 2.25 5.15
CA MET A 15 5.08 3.53 5.45
C MET A 15 5.02 3.88 6.94
N PHE A 16 3.87 3.65 7.58
CA PHE A 16 3.70 3.88 9.01
C PHE A 16 4.60 2.96 9.83
N LEU A 17 4.63 1.67 9.50
CA LEU A 17 5.46 0.70 10.20
C LEU A 17 6.96 0.96 10.01
N LEU A 18 7.37 1.42 8.83
CA LEU A 18 8.75 1.85 8.56
C LEU A 18 9.15 3.05 9.44
N ARG A 19 8.25 3.99 9.71
CA ARG A 19 8.50 5.13 10.62
C ARG A 19 8.67 4.69 12.07
N GLU A 20 7.94 3.67 12.48
CA GLU A 20 8.07 3.04 13.81
C GLU A 20 9.32 2.13 13.92
N GLY A 21 10.19 2.10 12.90
CA GLY A 21 11.42 1.29 12.88
C GLY A 21 11.18 -0.20 12.60
N ILE A 22 9.95 -0.59 12.28
CA ILE A 22 9.59 -1.94 11.89
C ILE A 22 9.80 -2.07 10.38
N LYS A 23 10.46 -3.14 9.93
CA LYS A 23 10.59 -3.46 8.50
C LYS A 23 9.48 -4.42 8.08
N PRO A 24 8.33 -3.93 7.56
CA PRO A 24 7.31 -4.80 6.99
C PRO A 24 7.74 -5.36 5.65
N VAL A 25 7.28 -6.57 5.34
CA VAL A 25 7.35 -7.16 4.00
C VAL A 25 5.97 -7.03 3.38
N VAL A 26 5.87 -6.41 2.20
CA VAL A 26 4.63 -6.32 1.44
C VAL A 26 4.66 -7.41 0.38
N LEU A 27 3.68 -8.31 0.42
CA LEU A 27 3.47 -9.35 -0.58
C LEU A 27 2.28 -8.93 -1.44
N GLU A 28 2.55 -8.67 -2.71
CA GLU A 28 1.54 -8.41 -3.72
C GLU A 28 1.48 -9.56 -4.72
N GLN A 29 0.27 -9.91 -5.15
CA GLN A 29 0.07 -11.00 -6.08
C GLN A 29 0.38 -10.54 -7.53
N GLU A 30 -0.23 -9.46 -8.00
CA GLU A 30 0.13 -8.05 -7.90
C GLU A 30 1.47 -7.39 -8.41
N GLU A 31 2.29 -7.86 -9.37
CA GLU A 31 3.40 -7.08 -10.02
C GLU A 31 2.96 -5.69 -10.53
N PHE A 32 3.28 -4.61 -9.80
CA PHE A 32 2.98 -3.22 -10.17
C PHE A 32 3.85 -2.72 -11.34
N PRO A 33 3.34 -1.77 -12.17
CA PRO A 33 2.02 -1.13 -12.08
C PRO A 33 0.91 -1.99 -12.71
N ARG A 34 -0.13 -2.30 -11.94
CA ARG A 34 -1.33 -3.01 -12.44
C ARG A 34 -2.51 -2.05 -12.49
N TYR A 35 -3.29 -2.14 -13.56
CA TYR A 35 -4.53 -1.39 -13.72
C TYR A 35 -5.60 -1.96 -12.78
N HIS A 36 -5.75 -1.36 -11.59
CA HIS A 36 -6.83 -1.67 -10.66
C HIS A 36 -7.96 -0.66 -10.82
N ILE A 37 -9.17 -1.14 -11.16
CA ILE A 37 -10.42 -0.37 -11.07
C ILE A 37 -10.68 -0.15 -9.58
N GLY A 38 -10.12 0.95 -9.06
CA GLY A 38 -9.92 1.16 -7.63
C GLY A 38 -8.89 2.26 -7.33
N GLU A 39 -8.14 2.72 -8.34
CA GLU A 39 -7.45 4.02 -8.32
C GLU A 39 -8.41 5.22 -8.34
N SER A 40 -9.63 5.07 -7.79
CA SER A 40 -10.22 6.15 -7.02
C SER A 40 -9.38 6.36 -5.76
N LEU A 41 -8.12 6.77 -5.96
CA LEU A 41 -7.52 7.80 -5.13
C LEU A 41 -8.48 8.97 -5.26
N THR A 42 -9.53 8.97 -4.45
CA THR A 42 -10.24 10.19 -4.11
C THR A 42 -9.19 11.03 -3.43
N ARG A 43 -8.44 11.75 -4.25
CA ARG A 43 -7.90 13.05 -3.95
C ARG A 43 -9.04 13.71 -3.19
N ILE A 44 -8.92 13.77 -1.88
CA ILE A 44 -9.51 14.84 -1.11
C ILE A 44 -9.04 16.12 -1.81
N CYS A 45 -9.88 16.57 -2.72
CA CYS A 45 -9.81 17.78 -3.50
C CYS A 45 -10.96 18.59 -2.91
N GLY A 46 -10.61 19.73 -2.33
CA GLY A 46 -11.54 20.66 -1.69
C GLY A 46 -11.73 20.39 -0.22
#